data_AF-A0A163SIW3-F1
#
_entry.id   AF-A0A163SIW3-F1
#
_cell.length_a   1.000
_cell.length_b   1.000
_cell.length_c   1.000
_cell.angle_alpha   90.00
_cell.angle_beta   90.00
_cell.angle_gamma   90.00
#
_symmetry.space_group_name_H-M   'P 1'
#
loop_
_entity.id
_entity.type
_entity.pdbx_description
1 polymer ?
#
loop_
_entity_poly.entity_id
_entity_poly.type
_entity_poly.pdbx_seq_one_letter_code
_entity_poly.pdbx_strand_id
1 'polypeptide(L)'
;MQTIHPAMRLQVKRDTFIYPESNQGVYLRNNVTSIRMEGSTIEKWLERLIPMLDGTLTLDHITSDLPDSFKEQVYKITQVLYENGFVRDLSQDLPHQLSDQILTKFASQIEFINHICDSGAHRFQKYRESKVAVMGAGQLLQSLVTSLVESGLSAFTIIPTHHFQKEDEKKLRERITKASESDSTLKITMIKAEPDIWSENLEHYDYVIFGSLNSETTQLVTVQNICKEKQKHFLPITIKKDLAFAGPFVSPDSPSSSYESAHRRMHQPASENNSSPTACALLANVAVFELFKEITGAEDQKKDHFIYRLNLETLEGNWHSVLPHPLVNGSVQAEQIKDPLTYLKSTNNQQQKDLHSLFYSITSKDTGIFHTWEEEELLQLPLSQCKIQVADPRSEGPAPPQPVIICSGLTHEEARLEAGLSGIENYVRSLYADFPHSMSIGTGLTAADGLCRALQNELHEIFLKSQNTDLEISAELDIQSLQDNHIQFMVKSLSALCPEFKLYYGKKLLGFPVVWLQCNDEWYGSVGLHDTAAVRRALKTAIMNNQNKEKALHVYGVMVSSIEPTTISSQVQLSSSKEETPEVTLSAALNILKKHATQAKFYSLQAEPVLNDNTNGIFGITLIQEEQS
;
A
#
# COMPACT_ATOMS: atom_id res chain seq x y z
N MET A 1 37.82 1.33 -4.82
CA MET A 1 38.44 1.43 -3.49
C MET A 1 38.92 2.86 -3.32
N GLN A 2 38.38 3.60 -2.36
CA GLN A 2 38.88 4.94 -2.05
C GLN A 2 40.14 4.79 -1.18
N THR A 3 41.22 5.46 -1.56
CA THR A 3 42.51 5.38 -0.86
C THR A 3 42.73 6.66 -0.07
N ILE A 4 43.24 6.55 1.16
CA ILE A 4 43.58 7.72 1.94
C ILE A 4 44.71 8.51 1.26
N HIS A 5 44.67 9.83 1.40
CA HIS A 5 45.69 10.72 0.85
C HIS A 5 46.22 11.69 1.92
N PRO A 6 47.47 12.19 1.79
CA PRO A 6 48.10 13.01 2.83
C PRO A 6 47.34 14.29 3.18
N ALA A 7 46.56 14.84 2.24
CA ALA A 7 45.75 16.04 2.43
C ALA A 7 44.43 15.82 3.19
N MET A 8 44.02 14.57 3.41
CA MET A 8 42.76 14.25 4.09
C MET A 8 42.78 14.70 5.55
N ARG A 9 41.62 15.16 6.03
CA ARG A 9 41.38 15.54 7.43
C ARG A 9 40.37 14.56 8.02
N LEU A 10 40.87 13.54 8.70
CA LEU A 10 40.02 12.45 9.18
C LEU A 10 39.39 12.78 10.53
N GLN A 11 38.10 12.47 10.65
CA GLN A 11 37.32 12.57 11.89
C GLN A 11 36.65 11.23 12.21
N VAL A 12 36.80 10.75 13.45
CA VAL A 12 36.10 9.55 13.93
C VAL A 12 34.60 9.81 14.03
N LYS A 13 33.78 8.92 13.48
CA LYS A 13 32.31 9.02 13.57
C LYS A 13 31.85 8.77 15.00
N ARG A 14 30.85 9.53 15.49
CA ARG A 14 30.39 9.45 16.88
C ARG A 14 29.80 8.09 17.29
N ASP A 15 29.32 7.30 16.34
CA ASP A 15 28.80 5.96 16.57
C ASP A 15 29.89 4.87 16.59
N THR A 16 31.17 5.25 16.56
CA THR A 16 32.28 4.30 16.63
C THR A 16 32.57 3.87 18.07
N PHE A 17 32.43 2.57 18.32
CA PHE A 17 32.79 1.92 19.58
C PHE A 17 34.01 1.01 19.40
N ILE A 18 34.88 1.03 20.40
CA ILE A 18 36.19 0.36 20.36
C ILE A 18 36.34 -0.46 21.62
N TYR A 19 36.52 -1.77 21.42
CA TYR A 19 36.61 -2.75 22.48
C TYR A 19 37.96 -3.47 22.38
N PRO A 20 38.89 -3.19 23.30
CA PRO A 20 40.14 -3.94 23.36
C PRO A 20 39.89 -5.41 23.70
N GLU A 21 40.53 -6.32 22.98
CA GLU A 21 40.51 -7.76 23.26
C GLU A 21 41.93 -8.21 23.65
N SER A 22 42.11 -8.47 24.94
CA SER A 22 43.40 -8.85 25.53
C SER A 22 44.12 -9.91 24.70
N ASN A 23 45.32 -9.59 24.23
CA ASN A 23 46.20 -10.44 23.42
C ASN A 23 45.67 -10.88 22.04
N GLN A 24 44.56 -10.31 21.55
CA GLN A 24 43.98 -10.64 20.23
C GLN A 24 43.93 -9.43 19.29
N GLY A 25 43.72 -8.22 19.83
CA GLY A 25 43.64 -6.99 19.04
C GLY A 25 42.52 -6.08 19.54
N VAL A 26 41.77 -5.49 18.61
CA VAL A 26 40.67 -4.58 18.92
C VAL A 26 39.46 -4.90 18.06
N TYR A 27 38.30 -4.98 18.69
CA TYR A 27 37.00 -5.07 18.02
C TYR A 27 36.38 -3.68 17.88
N LEU A 28 36.06 -3.29 16.64
CA LEU A 28 35.41 -2.02 16.34
C LEU A 28 34.00 -2.27 15.82
N ARG A 29 33.05 -1.43 16.23
CA ARG A 29 31.66 -1.48 15.78
C ARG A 29 31.09 -0.07 15.62
N ASN A 30 30.31 0.13 14.56
CA ASN A 30 29.43 1.28 14.41
C ASN A 30 27.99 0.80 14.11
N ASN A 31 27.08 1.68 13.71
CA ASN A 31 25.70 1.30 13.42
C ASN A 31 25.54 0.46 12.13
N VAL A 32 26.56 0.42 11.28
CA VAL A 32 26.51 -0.19 9.94
C VAL A 32 27.34 -1.48 9.85
N THR A 33 28.50 -1.54 10.50
CA THR A 33 29.46 -2.64 10.37
C THR A 33 30.22 -2.91 11.68
N SER A 34 30.87 -4.06 11.74
CA SER A 34 31.86 -4.38 12.75
C SER A 34 33.06 -5.11 12.15
N ILE A 35 34.24 -4.80 12.67
CA ILE A 35 35.51 -5.42 12.25
C ILE A 35 36.35 -5.80 13.46
N ARG A 36 37.26 -6.75 13.26
CA ARG A 36 38.32 -7.05 14.20
C ARG A 36 39.67 -6.68 13.57
N MET A 37 40.43 -5.84 14.27
CA MET A 37 41.80 -5.52 13.91
C MET A 37 42.74 -6.36 14.76
N GLU A 38 43.46 -7.30 14.14
CA GLU A 38 44.39 -8.19 14.83
C GLU A 38 45.75 -7.51 15.06
N GLY A 39 46.35 -7.76 16.23
CA GLY A 39 47.71 -7.31 16.54
C GLY A 39 47.88 -6.87 17.99
N SER A 40 48.94 -7.32 18.64
CA SER A 40 49.19 -7.05 20.08
C SER A 40 49.47 -5.59 20.43
N THR A 41 49.72 -4.73 19.43
CA THR A 41 50.01 -3.30 19.62
C THR A 41 48.92 -2.37 19.09
N ILE A 42 47.86 -2.90 18.46
CA ILE A 42 46.87 -2.07 17.75
C ILE A 42 46.05 -1.19 18.70
N GLU A 43 45.77 -1.70 19.91
CA GLU A 43 45.13 -0.96 20.99
C GLU A 43 45.88 0.36 21.29
N LYS A 44 47.18 0.26 21.57
CA LYS A 44 48.03 1.43 21.85
C LYS A 44 48.11 2.41 20.68
N TRP A 45 48.04 1.90 19.46
CA TRP A 45 48.01 2.73 18.27
C TRP A 45 46.70 3.52 18.19
N LEU A 46 45.55 2.85 18.36
CA LEU A 46 44.24 3.50 18.32
C LEU A 46 44.06 4.50 19.46
N GLU A 47 44.51 4.17 20.68
CA GLU A 47 44.49 5.08 21.84
C GLU A 47 45.18 6.42 21.57
N ARG A 48 46.28 6.41 20.82
CA ARG A 48 47.03 7.62 20.47
C ARG A 48 46.48 8.33 19.25
N LEU A 49 46.05 7.56 18.25
CA LEU A 49 45.66 8.10 16.96
C LEU A 49 44.27 8.73 17.01
N ILE A 50 43.30 8.09 17.65
CA ILE A 50 41.90 8.55 17.65
C ILE A 50 41.70 9.96 18.18
N PRO A 51 42.34 10.38 19.28
CA PRO A 51 42.23 11.77 19.74
C PRO A 51 42.74 12.80 18.73
N MET A 52 43.62 12.41 17.79
CA MET A 52 44.14 13.28 16.73
C MET A 52 43.25 13.26 15.47
N LEU A 53 42.36 12.29 15.35
CA LEU A 53 41.40 12.17 14.25
C LEU A 53 40.10 12.92 14.62
N ASP A 54 40.23 14.21 14.91
CA ASP A 54 39.11 15.11 15.23
C ASP A 54 38.66 15.96 14.03
N GLY A 55 39.41 15.88 12.92
CA GLY A 55 39.15 16.62 11.69
C GLY A 55 39.91 17.93 11.52
N THR A 56 40.71 18.35 12.50
CA THR A 56 41.43 19.63 12.47
C THR A 56 42.76 19.56 11.73
N LEU A 57 43.43 18.40 11.77
CA LEU A 57 44.75 18.17 11.19
C LEU A 57 44.69 17.30 9.93
N THR A 58 45.62 17.52 9.01
CA THR A 58 45.80 16.63 7.85
C THR A 58 46.59 15.38 8.26
N LEU A 59 46.41 14.27 7.53
CA LEU A 59 47.21 13.06 7.72
C LEU A 59 48.72 13.31 7.58
N ASP A 60 49.12 14.20 6.66
CA ASP A 60 50.51 14.59 6.51
C ASP A 60 51.04 15.30 7.76
N HIS A 61 50.25 16.19 8.36
CA HIS A 61 50.63 16.88 9.58
C HIS A 61 50.72 15.93 10.79
N ILE A 62 49.78 14.99 10.92
CA ILE A 62 49.82 13.95 11.98
C ILE A 62 51.10 13.08 11.85
N THR A 63 51.65 12.95 10.65
CA THR A 63 52.77 12.05 10.35
C THR A 63 54.09 12.73 10.01
N SER A 64 54.19 14.06 10.08
CA SER A 64 55.35 14.82 9.57
C SER A 64 56.65 14.49 10.31
N ASP A 65 56.55 14.21 11.60
CA ASP A 65 57.72 14.05 12.49
C ASP A 65 57.95 12.58 12.89
N LEU A 66 57.24 11.65 12.25
CA LEU A 66 57.34 10.21 12.52
C LEU A 66 58.36 9.54 11.58
N PRO A 67 59.14 8.55 12.06
CA PRO A 67 59.96 7.71 11.17
C PRO A 67 59.09 6.96 10.16
N ASP A 68 59.64 6.64 8.98
CA ASP A 68 58.91 6.05 7.84
C ASP A 68 58.06 4.82 8.23
N SER A 69 58.60 3.93 9.06
CA SER A 69 57.88 2.72 9.52
C SER A 69 56.65 3.05 10.39
N PHE A 70 56.71 4.12 11.19
CA PHE A 70 55.57 4.56 12.00
C PHE A 70 54.55 5.29 11.12
N LYS A 71 55.02 6.07 10.13
CA LYS A 71 54.15 6.72 9.13
C LYS A 71 53.36 5.67 8.35
N GLU A 72 54.00 4.65 7.79
CA GLU A 72 53.32 3.55 7.08
C GLU A 72 52.25 2.87 7.94
N GLN A 73 52.54 2.65 9.23
CA GLN A 73 51.58 2.03 10.15
C GLN A 73 50.36 2.93 10.40
N VAL A 74 50.54 4.25 10.59
CA VAL A 74 49.42 5.20 10.72
C VAL A 74 48.53 5.14 9.49
N TYR A 75 49.12 5.19 8.29
CA TYR A 75 48.37 5.11 7.03
C TYR A 75 47.62 3.78 6.89
N LYS A 76 48.22 2.64 7.28
CA LYS A 76 47.51 1.35 7.29
C LYS A 76 46.28 1.36 8.20
N ILE A 77 46.43 1.89 9.40
CA ILE A 77 45.34 1.93 10.39
C ILE A 77 44.22 2.84 9.90
N THR A 78 44.55 4.06 9.45
CA THR A 78 43.55 5.00 8.96
C THR A 78 42.88 4.54 7.67
N GLN A 79 43.59 3.80 6.80
CA GLN A 79 42.99 3.18 5.62
C GLN A 79 41.91 2.17 6.03
N VAL A 80 42.21 1.28 6.98
CA VAL A 80 41.24 0.30 7.48
C VAL A 80 40.03 1.00 8.11
N LEU A 81 40.26 2.03 8.93
CA LEU A 81 39.17 2.80 9.54
C LEU A 81 38.31 3.51 8.48
N TYR A 82 38.92 4.07 7.43
CA TYR A 82 38.23 4.82 6.39
C TYR A 82 37.43 3.89 5.46
N GLU A 83 38.02 2.80 4.98
CA GLU A 83 37.35 1.82 4.12
C GLU A 83 36.13 1.18 4.79
N ASN A 84 36.18 1.01 6.11
CA ASN A 84 35.08 0.43 6.88
C ASN A 84 34.16 1.50 7.50
N GLY A 85 34.34 2.79 7.16
CA GLY A 85 33.41 3.86 7.54
C GLY A 85 33.44 4.29 9.01
N PHE A 86 34.52 4.01 9.75
CA PHE A 86 34.72 4.47 11.13
C PHE A 86 35.25 5.90 11.22
N VAL A 87 35.93 6.36 10.17
CA VAL A 87 36.38 7.74 10.03
C VAL A 87 35.86 8.32 8.72
N ARG A 88 35.64 9.63 8.69
CA ARG A 88 35.23 10.38 7.51
C ARG A 88 36.28 11.44 7.17
N ASP A 89 36.40 11.79 5.88
CA ASP A 89 37.28 12.86 5.45
C ASP A 89 36.50 14.18 5.33
N LEU A 90 36.95 15.20 6.06
CA LEU A 90 36.39 16.54 6.04
C LEU A 90 37.03 17.44 4.97
N SER A 91 38.07 16.97 4.27
CA SER A 91 38.79 17.81 3.30
C SER A 91 37.92 18.26 2.12
N GLN A 92 36.86 17.50 1.84
CA GLN A 92 35.90 17.77 0.75
C GLN A 92 34.61 18.43 1.25
N ASP A 93 34.48 18.73 2.55
CA ASP A 93 33.27 19.35 3.08
C ASP A 93 33.07 20.75 2.49
N LEU A 94 31.85 21.01 2.03
CA LEU A 94 31.46 22.31 1.51
C LEU A 94 31.56 23.37 2.62
N PRO A 95 32.05 24.59 2.29
CA PRO A 95 32.19 25.65 3.28
C PRO A 95 30.83 26.14 3.78
N HIS A 96 30.78 26.59 5.04
CA HIS A 96 29.60 27.17 5.67
C HIS A 96 29.95 28.43 6.47
N GLN A 97 28.93 29.18 6.89
CA GLN A 97 29.03 30.44 7.63
C GLN A 97 28.35 30.38 9.01
N LEU A 98 27.96 29.19 9.46
CA LEU A 98 27.42 28.98 10.81
C LEU A 98 28.43 29.39 11.89
N SER A 99 27.96 30.09 12.92
CA SER A 99 28.77 30.45 14.08
C SER A 99 29.02 29.25 15.00
N ASP A 100 30.11 29.29 15.78
CA ASP A 100 30.46 28.22 16.74
C ASP A 100 29.34 27.94 17.76
N GLN A 101 28.58 28.97 18.14
CA GLN A 101 27.42 28.82 19.03
C GLN A 101 26.33 27.95 18.38
N ILE A 102 26.04 28.14 17.10
CA ILE A 102 25.05 27.34 16.36
C ILE A 102 25.56 25.92 16.15
N LEU A 103 26.83 25.77 15.75
CA LEU A 103 27.48 24.46 15.58
C LEU A 103 27.41 23.63 16.86
N THR A 104 27.66 24.27 18.02
CA THR A 104 27.59 23.60 19.32
C THR A 104 26.15 23.26 19.71
N LYS A 105 25.21 24.19 19.54
CA LYS A 105 23.80 24.00 19.91
C LYS A 105 23.13 22.88 19.11
N PHE A 106 23.40 22.80 17.81
CA PHE A 106 22.80 21.83 16.89
C PHE A 106 23.78 20.73 16.45
N ALA A 107 24.77 20.44 17.30
CA ALA A 107 25.81 19.45 17.02
C ALA A 107 25.24 18.05 16.76
N SER A 108 24.07 17.71 17.31
CA SER A 108 23.42 16.42 17.09
C SER A 108 22.73 16.35 15.72
N GLN A 109 22.07 17.42 15.30
CA GLN A 109 21.41 17.51 13.99
C GLN A 109 22.44 17.49 12.85
N ILE A 110 23.53 18.25 13.01
CA ILE A 110 24.64 18.26 12.05
C ILE A 110 25.29 16.88 11.95
N GLU A 111 25.48 16.21 13.10
CA GLU A 111 26.04 14.86 13.10
C GLU A 111 25.12 13.83 12.46
N PHE A 112 23.81 13.95 12.66
CA PHE A 112 22.86 13.10 11.94
C PHE A 112 23.03 13.26 10.42
N ILE A 113 23.14 14.49 9.91
CA ILE A 113 23.37 14.72 8.48
C ILE A 113 24.69 14.05 8.07
N ASN A 114 25.78 14.27 8.81
CA ASN A 114 27.10 13.69 8.55
C ASN A 114 27.14 12.15 8.54
N HIS A 115 26.23 11.53 9.30
CA HIS A 115 26.11 10.08 9.31
C HIS A 115 25.58 9.53 7.98
N ILE A 116 24.66 10.28 7.35
CA ILE A 116 23.96 9.89 6.12
C ILE A 116 24.66 10.44 4.86
N CYS A 117 25.14 11.67 4.91
CA CYS A 117 25.75 12.38 3.78
C CYS A 117 26.81 13.40 4.22
N ASP A 118 27.72 13.76 3.31
CA ASP A 118 28.83 14.68 3.61
C ASP A 118 28.38 16.14 3.76
N SER A 119 29.26 17.00 4.28
CA SER A 119 29.03 18.44 4.41
C SER A 119 27.84 18.82 5.30
N GLY A 120 27.66 18.14 6.43
CA GLY A 120 26.50 18.31 7.30
C GLY A 120 26.27 19.73 7.79
N ALA A 121 27.32 20.49 8.10
CA ALA A 121 27.20 21.88 8.54
C ALA A 121 26.71 22.81 7.40
N HIS A 122 27.19 22.61 6.16
CA HIS A 122 26.70 23.34 4.99
C HIS A 122 25.24 23.02 4.69
N ARG A 123 24.86 21.74 4.72
CA ARG A 123 23.48 21.30 4.52
C ARG A 123 22.55 21.80 5.63
N PHE A 124 23.02 21.81 6.87
CA PHE A 124 22.28 22.40 7.98
C PHE A 124 22.11 23.91 7.82
N GLN A 125 23.11 24.62 7.29
CA GLN A 125 22.94 26.03 6.92
C GLN A 125 21.84 26.22 5.88
N LYS A 126 21.84 25.41 4.80
CA LYS A 126 20.76 25.42 3.81
C LYS A 126 19.39 25.18 4.44
N TYR A 127 19.31 24.24 5.39
CA TYR A 127 18.09 24.04 6.18
C TYR A 127 17.66 25.30 6.92
N ARG A 128 18.57 25.96 7.64
CA ARG A 128 18.29 27.20 8.37
C ARG A 128 17.81 28.34 7.47
N GLU A 129 18.31 28.40 6.24
CA GLU A 129 18.01 29.44 5.24
C GLU A 129 16.77 29.13 4.38
N SER A 130 16.19 27.94 4.51
CA SER A 130 15.02 27.51 3.74
C SER A 130 13.78 28.34 4.06
N LYS A 131 12.93 28.56 3.04
CA LYS A 131 11.70 29.34 3.20
C LYS A 131 10.52 28.41 3.46
N VAL A 132 10.14 28.28 4.72
CA VAL A 132 9.07 27.37 5.16
C VAL A 132 7.85 28.17 5.62
N ALA A 133 6.67 27.74 5.16
CA ALA A 133 5.39 28.13 5.74
C ALA A 133 4.78 26.98 6.53
N VAL A 134 4.21 27.27 7.70
CA VAL A 134 3.46 26.32 8.52
C VAL A 134 2.03 26.80 8.70
N MET A 135 1.09 25.95 8.30
CA MET A 135 -0.34 26.21 8.31
C MET A 135 -1.08 25.26 9.25
N GLY A 136 -2.15 25.74 9.88
CA GLY A 136 -3.04 24.94 10.73
C GLY A 136 -3.60 25.72 11.91
N ALA A 137 -4.14 25.01 12.89
CA ALA A 137 -4.64 25.58 14.14
C ALA A 137 -4.41 24.68 15.37
N GLY A 138 -4.70 25.23 16.55
CA GLY A 138 -4.74 24.49 17.81
C GLY A 138 -3.40 23.86 18.24
N GLN A 139 -3.51 22.74 18.96
CA GLN A 139 -2.37 22.06 19.59
C GLN A 139 -1.37 21.48 18.57
N LEU A 140 -1.85 21.05 17.40
CA LEU A 140 -0.98 20.52 16.34
C LEU A 140 -0.08 21.62 15.79
N LEU A 141 -0.62 22.82 15.50
CA LEU A 141 0.19 23.96 15.08
C LEU A 141 1.22 24.35 16.13
N GLN A 142 0.84 24.39 17.41
CA GLN A 142 1.79 24.69 18.50
C GLN A 142 2.94 23.68 18.57
N SER A 143 2.62 22.40 18.35
CA SER A 143 3.60 21.32 18.33
C SER A 143 4.53 21.47 17.13
N LEU A 144 4.00 21.72 15.93
CA LEU A 144 4.80 21.96 14.73
C LEU A 144 5.77 23.13 14.87
N VAL A 145 5.31 24.26 15.41
CA VAL A 145 6.18 25.42 15.65
C VAL A 145 7.28 25.08 16.65
N THR A 146 6.97 24.31 17.70
CA THR A 146 7.98 23.86 18.68
C THR A 146 8.99 22.94 18.02
N SER A 147 8.54 21.93 17.26
CA SER A 147 9.40 21.01 16.52
C SER A 147 10.29 21.72 15.49
N LEU A 148 9.77 22.72 14.77
CA LEU A 148 10.57 23.52 13.82
C LEU A 148 11.69 24.28 14.53
N VAL A 149 11.40 24.91 15.68
CA VAL A 149 12.42 25.58 16.50
C VAL A 149 13.46 24.58 17.03
N GLU A 150 13.04 23.44 17.57
CA GLU A 150 13.93 22.43 18.16
C GLU A 150 14.79 21.71 17.11
N SER A 151 14.26 21.54 15.89
CA SER A 151 15.04 21.04 14.74
C SER A 151 16.11 22.04 14.27
N GLY A 152 16.00 23.30 14.68
CA GLY A 152 16.94 24.36 14.35
C GLY A 152 16.61 25.15 13.10
N LEU A 153 15.36 25.18 12.64
CA LEU A 153 14.96 26.08 11.55
C LEU A 153 15.00 27.54 12.05
N SER A 154 15.68 28.42 11.31
CA SER A 154 15.94 29.78 11.78
C SER A 154 14.90 30.81 11.36
N ALA A 155 14.19 30.58 10.24
CA ALA A 155 13.17 31.50 9.75
C ALA A 155 12.01 30.73 9.12
N PHE A 156 10.78 31.05 9.53
CA PHE A 156 9.57 30.50 8.92
C PHE A 156 8.36 31.40 9.22
N THR A 157 7.30 31.19 8.46
CA THR A 157 6.06 31.96 8.61
C THR A 157 4.92 31.06 9.04
N ILE A 158 4.22 31.50 10.08
CA ILE A 158 3.02 30.86 10.59
C ILE A 158 1.81 31.50 9.89
N ILE A 159 0.98 30.66 9.29
CA ILE A 159 -0.26 31.06 8.62
C ILE A 159 -1.42 30.31 9.29
N PRO A 160 -2.03 30.89 10.33
CA PRO A 160 -3.11 30.21 11.04
C PRO A 160 -4.36 30.05 10.16
N THR A 161 -5.05 28.92 10.30
CA THR A 161 -6.34 28.67 9.65
C THR A 161 -7.50 29.27 10.45
N HIS A 162 -8.71 29.26 9.87
CA HIS A 162 -9.91 29.88 10.43
C HIS A 162 -10.32 29.39 11.84
N HIS A 163 -9.85 28.23 12.29
CA HIS A 163 -10.11 27.70 13.63
C HIS A 163 -9.13 28.24 14.71
N PHE A 164 -8.22 29.13 14.34
CA PHE A 164 -7.23 29.70 15.26
C PHE A 164 -7.83 30.75 16.20
N GLN A 165 -7.76 30.49 17.50
CA GLN A 165 -8.34 31.35 18.54
C GLN A 165 -7.31 32.35 19.12
N LYS A 166 -7.80 33.41 19.78
CA LYS A 166 -6.93 34.44 20.39
C LYS A 166 -6.04 33.85 21.50
N GLU A 167 -6.55 32.88 22.24
CA GLU A 167 -5.84 32.17 23.29
C GLU A 167 -4.67 31.36 22.74
N ASP A 168 -4.84 30.74 21.56
CA ASP A 168 -3.78 30.03 20.85
C ASP A 168 -2.70 30.99 20.37
N GLU A 169 -3.09 32.15 19.84
CA GLU A 169 -2.16 33.20 19.44
C GLU A 169 -1.27 33.65 20.61
N LYS A 170 -1.87 33.89 21.77
CA LYS A 170 -1.13 34.30 22.98
C LYS A 170 -0.11 33.24 23.39
N LYS A 171 -0.52 31.97 23.50
CA LYS A 171 0.37 30.86 23.87
C LYS A 171 1.52 30.69 22.87
N LEU A 172 1.22 30.83 21.57
CA LEU A 172 2.22 30.68 20.53
C LEU A 172 3.24 31.82 20.56
N ARG A 173 2.79 33.07 20.75
CA ARG A 173 3.66 34.23 20.90
C ARG A 173 4.57 34.09 22.14
N GLU A 174 4.04 33.66 23.27
CA GLU A 174 4.85 33.41 24.49
C GLU A 174 5.96 32.38 24.24
N ARG A 175 5.64 31.28 23.52
CA ARG A 175 6.63 30.27 23.12
C ARG A 175 7.70 30.82 22.17
N ILE A 176 7.30 31.59 21.17
CA ILE A 176 8.22 32.22 20.19
C ILE A 176 9.19 33.17 20.90
N THR A 177 8.70 33.99 21.82
CA THR A 177 9.55 34.92 22.60
C THR A 177 10.59 34.14 23.39
N LYS A 178 10.17 33.11 24.14
CA LYS A 178 11.08 32.26 24.93
C LYS A 178 12.11 31.55 24.05
N ALA A 179 11.72 31.07 22.88
CA ALA A 179 12.65 30.46 21.93
C ALA A 179 13.71 31.46 21.44
N SER A 180 13.29 32.68 21.12
CA SER A 180 14.14 33.77 20.62
C SER A 180 15.17 34.24 21.66
N GLU A 181 14.87 34.13 22.95
CA GLU A 181 15.85 34.37 24.03
C GLU A 181 17.03 33.39 23.98
N SER A 182 16.81 32.17 23.47
CA SER A 182 17.81 31.11 23.38
C SER A 182 18.53 31.03 22.02
N ASP A 183 17.98 31.67 20.98
CA ASP A 183 18.55 31.77 19.63
C ASP A 183 18.10 33.09 19.01
N SER A 184 19.01 34.07 19.02
CA SER A 184 18.75 35.41 18.50
C SER A 184 18.62 35.47 16.97
N THR A 185 18.92 34.37 16.27
CA THR A 185 18.78 34.29 14.82
C THR A 185 17.36 33.90 14.38
N LEU A 186 16.49 33.51 15.32
CA LEU A 186 15.11 33.14 15.03
C LEU A 186 14.29 34.31 14.47
N LYS A 187 13.72 34.11 13.28
CA LYS A 187 12.84 35.05 12.59
C LYS A 187 11.51 34.35 12.29
N ILE A 188 10.66 34.28 13.29
CA ILE A 188 9.33 33.69 13.18
C ILE A 188 8.32 34.81 12.95
N THR A 189 7.63 34.76 11.81
CA THR A 189 6.58 35.73 11.48
C THR A 189 5.22 35.05 11.51
N MET A 190 4.18 35.82 11.77
CA MET A 190 2.79 35.34 11.71
C MET A 190 1.99 36.28 10.82
N ILE A 191 1.38 35.72 9.79
CA ILE A 191 0.50 36.44 8.87
C ILE A 191 -0.90 35.83 8.91
N LYS A 192 -1.92 36.67 8.76
CA LYS A 192 -3.29 36.20 8.53
C LYS A 192 -3.49 36.12 7.03
N ALA A 193 -3.79 34.94 6.52
CA ALA A 193 -4.09 34.75 5.11
C ALA A 193 -5.49 34.16 4.96
N GLU A 194 -6.37 34.92 4.32
CA GLU A 194 -7.67 34.41 3.88
C GLU A 194 -7.48 33.44 2.69
N PRO A 195 -8.38 32.48 2.48
CA PRO A 195 -8.27 31.50 1.40
C PRO A 195 -8.01 32.11 0.01
N ASP A 196 -8.65 33.24 -0.29
CA ASP A 196 -8.55 33.93 -1.58
C ASP A 196 -7.14 34.45 -1.91
N ILE A 197 -6.30 34.66 -0.89
CA ILE A 197 -4.93 35.19 -1.05
C ILE A 197 -3.85 34.14 -0.74
N TRP A 198 -4.21 32.87 -0.51
CA TRP A 198 -3.23 31.81 -0.26
C TRP A 198 -2.26 31.63 -1.42
N SER A 199 -2.74 31.72 -2.67
CA SER A 199 -1.89 31.54 -3.86
C SER A 199 -0.74 32.56 -3.92
N GLU A 200 -1.02 33.84 -3.67
CA GLU A 200 -0.01 34.92 -3.66
C GLU A 200 0.93 34.80 -2.45
N ASN A 201 0.39 34.48 -1.27
CA ASN A 201 1.20 34.33 -0.07
C ASN A 201 2.18 33.15 -0.17
N LEU A 202 1.73 32.03 -0.73
CA LEU A 202 2.53 30.80 -0.80
C LEU A 202 3.65 30.85 -1.86
N GLU A 203 3.63 31.83 -2.77
CA GLU A 203 4.62 31.98 -3.83
C GLU A 203 6.06 32.12 -3.31
N HIS A 204 6.21 32.75 -2.14
CA HIS A 204 7.51 33.09 -1.55
C HIS A 204 8.17 31.94 -0.79
N TYR A 205 7.48 30.83 -0.55
CA TYR A 205 8.00 29.69 0.20
C TYR A 205 8.37 28.54 -0.72
N ASP A 206 9.32 27.73 -0.28
CA ASP A 206 9.76 26.53 -1.00
C ASP A 206 9.05 25.28 -0.44
N TYR A 207 8.76 25.31 0.87
CA TYR A 207 8.14 24.21 1.62
C TYR A 207 6.92 24.70 2.39
N VAL A 208 5.83 23.94 2.32
CA VAL A 208 4.58 24.22 3.04
C VAL A 208 4.19 23.01 3.87
N ILE A 209 4.09 23.19 5.18
CA ILE A 209 3.54 22.17 6.10
C ILE A 209 2.11 22.56 6.42
N PHE A 210 1.17 21.62 6.31
CA PHE A 210 -0.23 21.86 6.69
C PHE A 210 -0.70 20.83 7.70
N GLY A 211 -0.94 21.28 8.93
CA GLY A 211 -1.53 20.47 10.00
C GLY A 211 -3.04 20.67 10.09
N SER A 212 -3.81 19.66 9.67
CA SER A 212 -5.27 19.63 9.78
C SER A 212 -5.73 18.89 11.04
N LEU A 213 -6.58 19.53 11.83
CA LEU A 213 -7.25 18.91 12.98
C LEU A 213 -8.78 18.85 12.76
N ASN A 214 -9.34 17.63 12.76
CA ASN A 214 -10.77 17.29 12.71
C ASN A 214 -11.62 17.72 11.49
N SER A 215 -11.43 18.90 10.90
CA SER A 215 -12.36 19.49 9.92
C SER A 215 -11.74 20.23 8.72
N GLU A 216 -10.41 20.26 8.59
CA GLU A 216 -9.74 21.13 7.60
C GLU A 216 -9.34 20.42 6.30
N THR A 217 -9.94 19.25 6.01
CA THR A 217 -9.56 18.41 4.85
C THR A 217 -9.70 19.14 3.52
N THR A 218 -10.77 19.92 3.31
CA THR A 218 -10.97 20.71 2.07
C THR A 218 -9.91 21.80 1.91
N GLN A 219 -9.51 22.43 3.01
CA GLN A 219 -8.46 23.47 3.01
C GLN A 219 -7.10 22.86 2.70
N LEU A 220 -6.79 21.72 3.31
CA LEU A 220 -5.57 20.96 3.05
C LEU A 220 -5.46 20.61 1.56
N VAL A 221 -6.51 20.05 0.95
CA VAL A 221 -6.54 19.73 -0.49
C VAL A 221 -6.37 20.99 -1.35
N THR A 222 -7.00 22.10 -0.97
CA THR A 222 -6.85 23.39 -1.68
C THR A 222 -5.41 23.88 -1.65
N VAL A 223 -4.76 23.88 -0.48
CA VAL A 223 -3.35 24.28 -0.33
C VAL A 223 -2.42 23.34 -1.09
N GLN A 224 -2.68 22.03 -1.04
CA GLN A 224 -1.89 21.06 -1.82
C GLN A 224 -1.95 21.38 -3.32
N ASN A 225 -3.15 21.67 -3.85
CA ASN A 225 -3.32 21.99 -5.26
C ASN A 225 -2.58 23.28 -5.66
N ILE A 226 -2.63 24.31 -4.81
CA ILE A 226 -1.84 25.53 -4.98
C ILE A 226 -0.34 25.21 -5.00
N CYS A 227 0.14 24.39 -4.06
CA CYS A 227 1.55 23.98 -4.02
C CYS A 227 1.95 23.21 -5.28
N LYS A 228 1.10 22.31 -5.78
CA LYS A 228 1.33 21.56 -7.02
C LYS A 228 1.39 22.47 -8.25
N GLU A 229 0.47 23.43 -8.37
CA GLU A 229 0.46 24.43 -9.45
C GLU A 229 1.73 25.29 -9.42
N LYS A 230 2.15 25.71 -8.23
CA LYS A 230 3.31 26.59 -8.00
C LYS A 230 4.64 25.83 -7.87
N GLN A 231 4.66 24.51 -8.09
CA GLN A 231 5.85 23.64 -7.99
C GLN A 231 6.56 23.78 -6.62
N LYS A 232 5.79 23.72 -5.53
CA LYS A 232 6.27 23.79 -4.14
C LYS A 232 6.23 22.40 -3.49
N HIS A 233 7.09 22.20 -2.50
CA HIS A 233 7.03 21.00 -1.66
C HIS A 233 5.94 21.15 -0.61
N PHE A 234 5.17 20.09 -0.38
CA PHE A 234 4.04 20.10 0.54
C PHE A 234 4.05 18.88 1.45
N LEU A 235 3.89 19.11 2.76
CA LEU A 235 3.81 18.06 3.77
C LEU A 235 2.50 18.16 4.55
N PRO A 236 1.51 17.30 4.24
CA PRO A 236 0.25 17.24 4.96
C PRO A 236 0.40 16.45 6.27
N ILE A 237 -0.32 16.87 7.29
CA ILE A 237 -0.47 16.15 8.54
C ILE A 237 -1.95 16.19 8.89
N THR A 238 -2.52 15.06 9.24
CA THR A 238 -3.94 14.98 9.58
C THR A 238 -4.12 14.23 10.88
N ILE A 239 -4.92 14.82 11.76
CA ILE A 239 -5.45 14.17 12.95
C ILE A 239 -6.97 14.39 12.95
N LYS A 240 -7.74 13.33 12.77
CA LYS A 240 -9.21 13.36 12.72
C LYS A 240 -9.76 12.07 13.32
N LYS A 241 -10.37 12.15 14.51
CA LYS A 241 -10.72 10.95 15.29
C LYS A 241 -9.50 10.02 15.39
N ASP A 242 -9.65 8.73 15.11
CA ASP A 242 -8.55 7.74 15.09
C ASP A 242 -7.63 7.78 13.86
N LEU A 243 -7.89 8.67 12.90
CA LEU A 243 -7.02 8.84 11.75
C LEU A 243 -5.93 9.88 12.07
N ALA A 244 -4.72 9.42 12.33
CA ALA A 244 -3.59 10.28 12.63
C ALA A 244 -2.36 9.88 11.79
N PHE A 245 -1.95 10.73 10.85
CA PHE A 245 -0.80 10.47 9.99
C PHE A 245 -0.10 11.73 9.48
N ALA A 246 1.16 11.58 9.10
CA ALA A 246 1.97 12.58 8.41
C ALA A 246 2.38 12.05 7.03
N GLY A 247 2.34 12.92 6.02
CA GLY A 247 2.63 12.61 4.64
C GLY A 247 1.39 12.23 3.79
N PRO A 248 1.60 11.85 2.53
CA PRO A 248 2.90 11.65 1.92
C PRO A 248 3.59 12.98 1.63
N PHE A 249 4.92 12.98 1.61
CA PHE A 249 5.67 14.17 1.18
C PHE A 249 5.39 14.38 -0.32
N VAL A 250 4.85 15.54 -0.67
CA VAL A 250 4.49 15.89 -2.04
C VAL A 250 5.59 16.78 -2.59
N SER A 251 6.31 16.26 -3.57
CA SER A 251 7.39 16.97 -4.26
C SER A 251 6.99 17.25 -5.72
N PRO A 252 7.43 18.38 -6.30
CA PRO A 252 7.33 18.64 -7.75
C PRO A 252 7.85 17.47 -8.61
N ASP A 253 8.89 16.78 -8.13
CA ASP A 253 9.53 15.66 -8.83
C ASP A 253 8.73 14.35 -8.77
N SER A 254 7.70 14.28 -7.91
CA SER A 254 6.86 13.09 -7.72
C SER A 254 5.37 13.45 -7.74
N PRO A 255 4.82 13.81 -8.92
CA PRO A 255 3.47 14.39 -9.05
C PRO A 255 2.32 13.41 -8.73
N SER A 256 2.62 12.11 -8.64
CA SER A 256 1.70 11.05 -8.20
C SER A 256 1.52 11.01 -6.69
N SER A 257 2.41 11.64 -5.91
CA SER A 257 2.27 11.77 -4.46
C SER A 257 1.16 12.76 -4.14
N SER A 258 0.15 12.32 -3.39
CA SER A 258 -1.01 13.16 -3.06
C SER A 258 -1.60 12.74 -1.72
N TYR A 259 -1.90 13.72 -0.89
CA TYR A 259 -2.72 13.55 0.31
C TYR A 259 -4.04 12.86 -0.01
N GLU A 260 -4.72 13.24 -1.09
CA GLU A 260 -6.03 12.68 -1.42
C GLU A 260 -5.93 11.18 -1.72
N SER A 261 -4.85 10.76 -2.40
CA SER A 261 -4.60 9.33 -2.61
C SER A 261 -4.39 8.60 -1.28
N ALA A 262 -3.58 9.15 -0.38
CA ALA A 262 -3.38 8.56 0.94
C ALA A 262 -4.67 8.50 1.76
N HIS A 263 -5.43 9.58 1.81
CA HIS A 263 -6.68 9.66 2.56
C HIS A 263 -7.72 8.64 2.07
N ARG A 264 -7.84 8.45 0.74
CA ARG A 264 -8.73 7.43 0.16
C ARG A 264 -8.27 6.00 0.42
N ARG A 265 -6.95 5.75 0.44
CA ARG A 265 -6.36 4.43 0.74
C ARG A 265 -6.46 4.04 2.20
N MET A 266 -6.45 5.02 3.09
CA MET A 266 -6.49 4.78 4.53
C MET A 266 -7.77 4.01 4.90
N HIS A 267 -7.62 2.85 5.53
CA HIS A 267 -8.76 2.07 6.01
C HIS A 267 -9.37 2.67 7.26
N GLN A 268 -10.69 2.54 7.39
CA GLN A 268 -11.43 3.05 8.54
C GLN A 268 -11.01 2.29 9.82
N PRO A 269 -10.61 3.01 10.89
CA PRO A 269 -10.27 2.37 12.16
C PRO A 269 -11.52 1.83 12.86
N ALA A 270 -11.32 0.82 13.71
CA ALA A 270 -12.41 0.15 14.44
C ALA A 270 -12.95 0.94 15.64
N SER A 271 -12.24 1.97 16.11
CA SER A 271 -12.60 2.79 17.27
C SER A 271 -12.64 4.29 16.92
N GLU A 272 -13.13 5.10 17.86
CA GLU A 272 -13.04 6.55 17.82
C GLU A 272 -12.34 7.07 19.09
N ASN A 273 -11.05 7.38 19.00
CA ASN A 273 -10.32 8.11 20.03
C ASN A 273 -10.07 9.56 19.59
N ASN A 274 -9.91 10.41 20.60
CA ASN A 274 -9.53 11.81 20.40
C ASN A 274 -8.02 11.99 20.50
N SER A 275 -7.52 13.00 19.80
CA SER A 275 -6.10 13.37 19.84
C SER A 275 -5.65 13.81 21.25
N SER A 276 -4.49 13.34 21.70
CA SER A 276 -3.81 13.85 22.89
C SER A 276 -2.72 14.87 22.51
N PRO A 277 -2.29 15.76 23.43
CA PRO A 277 -1.14 16.64 23.19
C PRO A 277 0.14 15.87 22.84
N THR A 278 0.34 14.67 23.41
CA THR A 278 1.46 13.78 23.11
C THR A 278 1.40 13.29 21.67
N ALA A 279 0.22 12.87 21.19
CA ALA A 279 0.07 12.44 19.79
C ALA A 279 0.35 13.58 18.80
N CYS A 280 -0.11 14.80 19.09
CA CYS A 280 0.21 15.99 18.29
C CYS A 280 1.73 16.26 18.25
N ALA A 281 2.42 16.13 19.39
CA ALA A 281 3.85 16.33 19.48
C ALA A 281 4.64 15.26 18.70
N LEU A 282 4.24 13.99 18.80
CA LEU A 282 4.86 12.89 18.05
C LEU A 282 4.72 13.09 16.53
N LEU A 283 3.51 13.35 16.04
CA LEU A 283 3.30 13.56 14.60
C LEU A 283 3.98 14.83 14.09
N ALA A 284 3.98 15.91 14.87
CA ALA A 284 4.71 17.13 14.51
C ALA A 284 6.22 16.88 14.40
N ASN A 285 6.81 16.15 15.35
CA ASN A 285 8.22 15.80 15.32
C ASN A 285 8.56 14.93 14.11
N VAL A 286 7.74 13.91 13.80
CA VAL A 286 7.94 13.09 12.60
C VAL A 286 7.88 13.95 11.35
N ALA A 287 6.86 14.79 11.19
CA ALA A 287 6.70 15.61 10.00
C ALA A 287 7.86 16.61 9.82
N VAL A 288 8.26 17.32 10.89
CA VAL A 288 9.40 18.24 10.83
C VAL A 288 10.71 17.50 10.55
N PHE A 289 10.87 16.29 11.08
CA PHE A 289 12.05 15.49 10.79
C PHE A 289 12.11 15.02 9.33
N GLU A 290 10.98 14.65 8.72
CA GLU A 290 10.94 14.38 7.28
C GLU A 290 11.27 15.62 6.45
N LEU A 291 10.73 16.80 6.81
CA LEU A 291 11.10 18.06 6.17
C LEU A 291 12.61 18.36 6.29
N PHE A 292 13.17 18.14 7.48
CA PHE A 292 14.60 18.33 7.76
C PHE A 292 15.45 17.45 6.83
N LYS A 293 15.10 16.17 6.70
CA LYS A 293 15.81 15.23 5.81
C LYS A 293 15.70 15.65 4.34
N GLU A 294 14.52 16.02 3.86
CA GLU A 294 14.32 16.48 2.48
C GLU A 294 15.22 17.69 2.17
N ILE A 295 15.19 18.73 3.01
CA ILE A 295 15.94 19.97 2.74
C ILE A 295 17.46 19.73 2.79
N THR A 296 17.90 18.93 3.75
CA THR A 296 19.33 18.60 3.94
C THR A 296 19.82 17.56 2.95
N GLY A 297 18.92 16.78 2.34
CA GLY A 297 19.23 15.61 1.53
C GLY A 297 19.71 14.40 2.35
N ALA A 298 19.45 14.37 3.66
CA ALA A 298 19.86 13.31 4.57
C ALA A 298 18.83 12.16 4.58
N GLU A 299 18.57 11.57 3.41
CA GLU A 299 17.68 10.41 3.26
C GLU A 299 18.44 9.17 2.80
N ASP A 300 18.31 8.07 3.55
CA ASP A 300 18.87 6.76 3.15
C ASP A 300 18.14 6.16 1.94
N GLN A 301 16.83 6.34 1.88
CA GLN A 301 15.95 5.90 0.80
C GLN A 301 14.84 6.91 0.61
N LYS A 302 14.58 7.27 -0.65
CA LYS A 302 13.52 8.21 -0.99
C LYS A 302 12.16 7.60 -0.65
N LYS A 303 11.45 8.19 0.31
CA LYS A 303 10.15 7.71 0.78
C LYS A 303 9.01 8.31 -0.04
N ASP A 304 9.12 8.23 -1.37
CA ASP A 304 8.05 8.64 -2.25
C ASP A 304 6.80 7.78 -1.96
N HIS A 305 5.66 8.43 -1.75
CA HIS A 305 4.37 7.79 -1.46
C HIS A 305 4.26 7.05 -0.11
N PHE A 306 5.08 7.36 0.88
CA PHE A 306 4.89 6.81 2.23
C PHE A 306 4.16 7.78 3.15
N ILE A 307 3.37 7.23 4.07
CA ILE A 307 2.83 7.96 5.21
C ILE A 307 3.34 7.34 6.50
N TYR A 308 3.52 8.18 7.52
CA TYR A 308 3.69 7.70 8.88
C TYR A 308 2.35 7.74 9.59
N ARG A 309 1.80 6.58 9.95
CA ARG A 309 0.55 6.46 10.70
C ARG A 309 0.88 6.33 12.18
N LEU A 310 0.13 7.04 13.03
CA LEU A 310 0.19 6.94 14.48
C LEU A 310 -1.13 6.38 15.02
N ASN A 311 -1.07 5.32 15.81
CA ASN A 311 -2.22 4.88 16.61
C ASN A 311 -2.38 5.83 17.80
N LEU A 312 -3.54 6.49 17.92
CA LEU A 312 -3.77 7.48 18.97
C LEU A 312 -3.95 6.88 20.38
N GLU A 313 -4.29 5.59 20.48
CA GLU A 313 -4.46 4.89 21.74
C GLU A 313 -3.12 4.33 22.25
N THR A 314 -2.40 3.60 21.40
CA THR A 314 -1.13 2.95 21.80
C THR A 314 0.10 3.85 21.65
N LEU A 315 -0.03 4.95 20.88
CA LEU A 315 1.08 5.80 20.43
C LEU A 315 2.16 5.08 19.60
N GLU A 316 1.87 3.86 19.15
CA GLU A 316 2.71 3.16 18.18
C GLU A 316 2.54 3.81 16.81
N GLY A 317 3.65 4.00 16.10
CA GLY A 317 3.59 4.50 14.74
C GLY A 317 4.48 3.72 13.79
N ASN A 318 4.04 3.66 12.54
CA ASN A 318 4.66 2.86 11.50
C ASN A 318 4.55 3.53 10.13
N TRP A 319 5.44 3.12 9.22
CA TRP A 319 5.47 3.61 7.85
C TRP A 319 4.65 2.70 6.94
N HIS A 320 3.79 3.31 6.13
CA HIS A 320 2.93 2.60 5.18
C HIS A 320 3.12 3.18 3.78
N SER A 321 3.28 2.28 2.80
CA SER A 321 3.30 2.64 1.39
C SER A 321 1.88 2.95 0.92
N VAL A 322 1.71 4.02 0.15
CA VAL A 322 0.43 4.44 -0.41
C VAL A 322 0.48 4.32 -1.92
N LEU A 323 -0.41 3.51 -2.48
CA LEU A 323 -0.58 3.46 -3.93
C LEU A 323 -1.36 4.68 -4.41
N PRO A 324 -0.91 5.37 -5.49
CA PRO A 324 -1.69 6.44 -6.11
C PRO A 324 -3.12 5.98 -6.41
N HIS A 325 -4.11 6.83 -6.12
CA HIS A 325 -5.51 6.43 -6.22
C HIS A 325 -6.09 6.75 -7.61
N PRO A 326 -6.78 5.80 -8.28
CA PRO A 326 -7.20 5.96 -9.67
C PRO A 326 -8.20 7.12 -9.90
N LEU A 327 -9.08 7.38 -8.93
CA LEU A 327 -10.02 8.50 -8.97
C LEU A 327 -9.37 9.88 -8.78
N VAL A 328 -8.13 9.94 -8.27
CA VAL A 328 -7.38 11.20 -8.10
C VAL A 328 -6.57 11.51 -9.36
N ASN A 329 -6.01 10.48 -10.00
CA ASN A 329 -5.17 10.64 -11.19
C ASN A 329 -5.93 10.51 -12.51
N GLY A 330 -7.22 10.16 -12.48
CA GLY A 330 -8.05 10.01 -13.68
C GLY A 330 -7.68 8.80 -14.55
N SER A 331 -7.21 7.71 -13.93
CA SER A 331 -6.69 6.53 -14.67
C SER A 331 -7.76 5.51 -15.07
N VAL A 332 -9.02 5.74 -14.72
CA VAL A 332 -10.11 4.78 -14.96
C VAL A 332 -10.64 4.91 -16.39
N GLN A 333 -10.46 3.88 -17.21
CA GLN A 333 -10.90 3.87 -18.61
C GLN A 333 -11.41 2.50 -19.03
N ALA A 334 -12.50 2.46 -19.80
CA ALA A 334 -13.01 1.24 -20.41
C ALA A 334 -12.95 1.33 -21.94
N GLU A 335 -12.31 0.35 -22.57
CA GLU A 335 -12.25 0.22 -24.02
C GLU A 335 -13.05 -1.00 -24.48
N GLN A 336 -13.98 -0.80 -25.42
CA GLN A 336 -14.80 -1.91 -25.92
C GLN A 336 -13.97 -2.86 -26.79
N ILE A 337 -14.02 -4.15 -26.47
CA ILE A 337 -13.42 -5.22 -27.26
C ILE A 337 -14.39 -5.61 -28.38
N LYS A 338 -14.01 -5.37 -29.63
CA LYS A 338 -14.85 -5.65 -30.81
C LYS A 338 -15.11 -7.14 -31.02
N ASP A 339 -14.07 -7.95 -30.91
CA ASP A 339 -14.14 -9.41 -31.03
C ASP A 339 -13.19 -10.06 -30.01
N PRO A 340 -13.74 -10.72 -28.96
CA PRO A 340 -12.94 -11.39 -27.93
C PRO A 340 -11.99 -12.46 -28.48
N LEU A 341 -12.40 -13.22 -29.50
CA LEU A 341 -11.57 -14.31 -30.03
C LEU A 341 -10.39 -13.78 -30.85
N THR A 342 -10.58 -12.68 -31.57
CA THR A 342 -9.49 -11.98 -32.26
C THR A 342 -8.57 -11.28 -31.26
N TYR A 343 -9.12 -10.69 -30.19
CA TYR A 343 -8.34 -10.08 -29.11
C TYR A 343 -7.36 -11.09 -28.47
N LEU A 344 -7.83 -12.31 -28.15
CA LEU A 344 -6.98 -13.36 -27.56
C LEU A 344 -5.80 -13.76 -28.45
N LYS A 345 -5.98 -13.77 -29.77
CA LYS A 345 -4.87 -14.08 -30.70
C LYS A 345 -3.75 -13.04 -30.63
N SER A 346 -4.07 -11.81 -30.26
CA SER A 346 -3.08 -10.72 -30.12
C SER A 346 -2.32 -10.74 -28.79
N THR A 347 -2.86 -11.38 -27.76
CA THR A 347 -2.29 -11.42 -26.39
C THR A 347 -1.58 -12.73 -26.04
N ASN A 348 -1.62 -13.73 -26.92
CA ASN A 348 -1.16 -15.11 -26.69
C ASN A 348 0.35 -15.29 -26.39
N ASN A 349 1.15 -14.22 -26.47
CA ASN A 349 2.59 -14.21 -26.20
C ASN A 349 2.97 -13.61 -24.83
N GLN A 350 2.01 -13.32 -23.95
CA GLN A 350 2.32 -12.73 -22.64
C GLN A 350 2.79 -13.79 -21.65
N GLN A 351 3.93 -13.54 -21.00
CA GLN A 351 4.44 -14.37 -19.92
C GLN A 351 3.45 -14.38 -18.73
N GLN A 352 3.30 -15.54 -18.11
CA GLN A 352 2.47 -15.70 -16.91
C GLN A 352 2.95 -14.76 -15.81
N LYS A 353 2.04 -13.98 -15.25
CA LYS A 353 2.32 -13.03 -14.16
C LYS A 353 2.31 -13.76 -12.82
N ASP A 354 3.17 -13.32 -11.89
CA ASP A 354 3.17 -13.80 -10.51
C ASP A 354 2.09 -13.07 -9.70
N LEU A 355 0.88 -13.65 -9.71
CA LEU A 355 -0.27 -13.09 -9.00
C LEU A 355 -0.12 -13.15 -7.47
N HIS A 356 0.57 -14.14 -6.92
CA HIS A 356 0.74 -14.23 -5.46
C HIS A 356 1.59 -13.07 -4.94
N SER A 357 2.70 -12.76 -5.61
CA SER A 357 3.51 -11.57 -5.29
C SER A 357 2.70 -10.28 -5.41
N LEU A 358 1.86 -10.16 -6.44
CA LEU A 358 0.92 -9.04 -6.56
C LEU A 358 -0.01 -8.95 -5.35
N PHE A 359 -0.69 -10.05 -4.97
CA PHE A 359 -1.62 -10.07 -3.85
C PHE A 359 -0.95 -9.65 -2.54
N TYR A 360 0.26 -10.15 -2.25
CA TYR A 360 1.02 -9.71 -1.08
C TYR A 360 1.34 -8.21 -1.12
N SER A 361 1.74 -7.68 -2.28
CA SER A 361 2.12 -6.26 -2.41
C SER A 361 0.95 -5.28 -2.24
N ILE A 362 -0.29 -5.71 -2.53
CA ILE A 362 -1.49 -4.88 -2.44
C ILE A 362 -2.31 -5.13 -1.16
N THR A 363 -1.84 -6.01 -0.27
CA THR A 363 -2.53 -6.35 0.99
C THR A 363 -1.96 -5.55 2.15
N SER A 364 -2.82 -4.77 2.81
CA SER A 364 -2.49 -4.08 4.06
C SER A 364 -3.77 -3.70 4.78
N LYS A 365 -3.83 -3.96 6.10
CA LYS A 365 -4.94 -3.54 6.97
C LYS A 365 -5.08 -2.02 7.06
N ASP A 366 -4.07 -1.26 6.64
CA ASP A 366 -4.02 0.20 6.73
C ASP A 366 -4.27 0.92 5.41
N THR A 367 -3.67 0.46 4.30
CA THR A 367 -3.56 1.23 3.04
C THR A 367 -3.71 0.39 1.77
N GLY A 368 -3.98 -0.91 1.91
CA GLY A 368 -3.99 -1.86 0.80
C GLY A 368 -5.22 -1.74 -0.10
N ILE A 369 -5.15 -2.30 -1.30
CA ILE A 369 -6.36 -2.61 -2.08
C ILE A 369 -7.12 -3.73 -1.36
N PHE A 370 -6.38 -4.72 -0.87
CA PHE A 370 -6.89 -5.76 0.02
C PHE A 370 -6.68 -5.31 1.46
N HIS A 371 -7.78 -5.27 2.21
CA HIS A 371 -7.74 -5.09 3.66
C HIS A 371 -7.19 -6.36 4.33
N THR A 372 -7.68 -7.52 3.92
CA THR A 372 -7.19 -8.83 4.34
C THR A 372 -7.19 -9.81 3.18
N TRP A 373 -6.20 -10.69 3.17
CA TRP A 373 -6.08 -11.83 2.27
C TRP A 373 -5.31 -12.93 3.01
N GLU A 374 -6.03 -13.75 3.77
CA GLU A 374 -5.46 -14.76 4.67
C GLU A 374 -6.50 -15.85 5.00
N GLU A 375 -6.05 -17.00 5.50
CA GLU A 375 -6.97 -18.05 5.97
C GLU A 375 -7.69 -17.68 7.28
N GLU A 376 -7.05 -16.89 8.14
CA GLU A 376 -7.49 -16.59 9.52
C GLU A 376 -7.93 -17.87 10.29
N GLU A 377 -9.08 -17.82 10.95
CA GLU A 377 -9.65 -18.92 11.73
C GLU A 377 -10.58 -19.84 10.91
N LEU A 378 -10.56 -19.75 9.58
CA LEU A 378 -11.41 -20.58 8.73
C LEU A 378 -11.03 -22.05 8.80
N LEU A 379 -12.04 -22.92 8.84
CA LEU A 379 -11.85 -24.36 8.74
C LEU A 379 -11.28 -24.69 7.36
N GLN A 380 -10.24 -25.53 7.33
CA GLN A 380 -9.48 -25.87 6.12
C GLN A 380 -9.82 -27.25 5.55
N LEU A 381 -10.82 -27.93 6.12
CA LEU A 381 -11.27 -29.25 5.69
C LEU A 381 -12.81 -29.32 5.67
N PRO A 382 -13.40 -29.99 4.66
CA PRO A 382 -12.72 -30.74 3.59
C PRO A 382 -12.11 -29.89 2.46
N LEU A 383 -12.54 -28.63 2.29
CA LEU A 383 -11.94 -27.71 1.32
C LEU A 383 -11.02 -26.72 2.01
N SER A 384 -9.87 -26.43 1.41
CA SER A 384 -9.05 -25.29 1.82
C SER A 384 -9.81 -24.00 1.53
N GLN A 385 -9.72 -23.02 2.44
CA GLN A 385 -10.44 -21.76 2.33
C GLN A 385 -9.53 -20.58 2.59
N CYS A 386 -9.75 -19.50 1.85
CA CYS A 386 -9.05 -18.23 2.04
C CYS A 386 -10.08 -17.10 2.10
N LYS A 387 -9.89 -16.19 3.06
CA LYS A 387 -10.70 -15.00 3.27
C LYS A 387 -10.10 -13.85 2.48
N ILE A 388 -10.95 -13.07 1.82
CA ILE A 388 -10.58 -11.81 1.18
C ILE A 388 -11.54 -10.72 1.59
N GLN A 389 -10.99 -9.56 1.94
CA GLN A 389 -11.73 -8.33 2.18
C GLN A 389 -11.03 -7.19 1.46
N VAL A 390 -11.79 -6.39 0.72
CA VAL A 390 -11.24 -5.29 -0.09
C VAL A 390 -11.68 -3.94 0.44
N ALA A 391 -10.84 -2.93 0.25
CA ALA A 391 -11.19 -1.55 0.51
C ALA A 391 -12.26 -1.06 -0.47
N ASP A 392 -13.13 -0.13 -0.05
CA ASP A 392 -14.01 0.55 -1.00
C ASP A 392 -13.24 1.64 -1.79
N PRO A 393 -12.99 1.46 -3.11
CA PRO A 393 -12.31 2.47 -3.94
C PRO A 393 -13.07 3.79 -4.09
N ARG A 394 -14.37 3.81 -3.79
CA ARG A 394 -15.20 5.00 -3.99
C ARG A 394 -15.22 5.91 -2.78
N SER A 395 -14.74 5.45 -1.63
CA SER A 395 -14.69 6.27 -0.44
C SER A 395 -13.86 7.54 -0.68
N GLU A 396 -14.32 8.66 -0.16
CA GLU A 396 -13.53 9.90 -0.08
C GLU A 396 -12.46 9.83 1.01
N GLY A 397 -12.45 8.75 1.79
CA GLY A 397 -11.49 8.45 2.85
C GLY A 397 -12.00 8.78 4.26
N PRO A 398 -11.63 7.97 5.27
CA PRO A 398 -11.01 6.66 5.15
C PRO A 398 -11.95 5.63 4.49
N ALA A 399 -11.41 4.64 3.78
CA ALA A 399 -12.16 3.59 3.11
C ALA A 399 -12.70 2.56 4.12
N PRO A 400 -14.03 2.38 4.21
CA PRO A 400 -14.58 1.26 4.94
C PRO A 400 -14.22 -0.05 4.21
N PRO A 401 -13.96 -1.14 4.94
CA PRO A 401 -13.79 -2.42 4.32
C PRO A 401 -15.14 -2.92 3.78
N GLN A 402 -15.12 -3.54 2.60
CA GLN A 402 -16.30 -4.17 2.01
C GLN A 402 -16.65 -5.49 2.72
N PRO A 403 -17.83 -6.10 2.45
CA PRO A 403 -18.16 -7.41 2.99
C PRO A 403 -17.09 -8.46 2.70
N VAL A 404 -16.87 -9.35 3.67
CA VAL A 404 -15.92 -10.45 3.55
C VAL A 404 -16.41 -11.46 2.52
N ILE A 405 -15.50 -11.90 1.65
CA ILE A 405 -15.71 -12.99 0.70
C ILE A 405 -14.84 -14.18 1.15
N ILE A 406 -15.42 -15.37 1.12
CA ILE A 406 -14.68 -16.62 1.35
C ILE A 406 -14.61 -17.39 0.04
N CYS A 407 -13.39 -17.76 -0.35
CA CYS A 407 -13.14 -18.61 -1.51
C CYS A 407 -12.61 -19.97 -1.07
N SER A 408 -12.78 -20.99 -1.92
CA SER A 408 -12.33 -22.35 -1.62
C SER A 408 -11.69 -23.07 -2.80
N GLY A 409 -10.73 -23.91 -2.46
CA GLY A 409 -9.98 -24.77 -3.38
C GLY A 409 -9.80 -26.16 -2.80
N LEU A 410 -9.35 -27.09 -3.65
CA LEU A 410 -8.90 -28.41 -3.18
C LEU A 410 -7.55 -28.29 -2.46
N THR A 411 -6.80 -27.23 -2.76
CA THR A 411 -5.52 -26.89 -2.13
C THR A 411 -5.54 -25.47 -1.59
N HIS A 412 -4.61 -25.15 -0.68
CA HIS A 412 -4.43 -23.79 -0.17
C HIS A 412 -4.06 -22.80 -1.27
N GLU A 413 -3.26 -23.24 -2.26
CA GLU A 413 -2.86 -22.40 -3.39
C GLU A 413 -4.06 -22.01 -4.25
N GLU A 414 -4.93 -22.96 -4.59
CA GLU A 414 -6.18 -22.69 -5.31
C GLU A 414 -7.10 -21.75 -4.52
N ALA A 415 -7.27 -21.98 -3.21
CA ALA A 415 -8.12 -21.13 -2.39
C ALA A 415 -7.61 -19.68 -2.34
N ARG A 416 -6.29 -19.51 -2.18
CA ARG A 416 -5.60 -18.21 -2.19
C ARG A 416 -5.72 -17.50 -3.53
N LEU A 417 -5.50 -18.22 -4.63
CA LEU A 417 -5.62 -17.68 -5.98
C LEU A 417 -7.05 -17.20 -6.24
N GLU A 418 -8.06 -18.03 -5.95
CA GLU A 418 -9.46 -17.66 -6.12
C GLU A 418 -9.86 -16.46 -5.24
N ALA A 419 -9.38 -16.40 -4.00
CA ALA A 419 -9.60 -15.26 -3.11
C ALA A 419 -8.99 -13.98 -3.67
N GLY A 420 -7.75 -14.03 -4.16
CA GLY A 420 -7.07 -12.86 -4.74
C GLY A 420 -7.76 -12.36 -6.01
N LEU A 421 -8.11 -13.26 -6.94
CA LEU A 421 -8.83 -12.89 -8.17
C LEU A 421 -10.21 -12.29 -7.86
N SER A 422 -10.97 -12.91 -6.95
CA SER A 422 -12.29 -12.41 -6.52
C SER A 422 -12.17 -11.04 -5.82
N GLY A 423 -11.07 -10.81 -5.09
CA GLY A 423 -10.75 -9.51 -4.52
C GLY A 423 -10.57 -8.42 -5.57
N ILE A 424 -9.74 -8.69 -6.61
CA ILE A 424 -9.55 -7.74 -7.72
C ILE A 424 -10.89 -7.46 -8.42
N GLU A 425 -11.65 -8.51 -8.73
CA GLU A 425 -12.96 -8.38 -9.39
C GLU A 425 -13.92 -7.52 -8.58
N ASN A 426 -13.97 -7.72 -7.26
CA ASN A 426 -14.83 -6.96 -6.37
C ASN A 426 -14.40 -5.50 -6.21
N TYR A 427 -13.10 -5.25 -6.05
CA TYR A 427 -12.55 -3.90 -6.02
C TYR A 427 -12.86 -3.13 -7.30
N VAL A 428 -12.57 -3.72 -8.46
CA VAL A 428 -12.79 -3.07 -9.75
C VAL A 428 -14.28 -2.89 -10.06
N ARG A 429 -15.15 -3.83 -9.66
CA ARG A 429 -16.60 -3.68 -9.78
C ARG A 429 -17.07 -2.39 -9.10
N SER A 430 -16.61 -2.12 -7.89
CA SER A 430 -16.94 -0.87 -7.19
C SER A 430 -16.35 0.35 -7.88
N LEU A 431 -15.12 0.28 -8.37
CA LEU A 431 -14.48 1.40 -9.09
C LEU A 431 -15.26 1.80 -10.36
N TYR A 432 -15.86 0.83 -11.05
CA TYR A 432 -16.60 1.02 -12.31
C TYR A 432 -18.11 1.20 -12.13
N ALA A 433 -18.62 1.38 -10.90
CA ALA A 433 -20.06 1.44 -10.63
C ALA A 433 -20.80 2.58 -11.36
N ASP A 434 -20.13 3.70 -11.68
CA ASP A 434 -20.74 4.84 -12.39
C ASP A 434 -20.71 4.71 -13.92
N PHE A 435 -20.14 3.63 -14.46
CA PHE A 435 -20.14 3.44 -15.92
C PHE A 435 -21.58 3.22 -16.41
N PRO A 436 -21.94 3.72 -17.62
CA PRO A 436 -23.33 3.76 -18.07
C PRO A 436 -24.04 2.40 -18.14
N HIS A 437 -23.26 1.32 -18.18
CA HIS A 437 -23.73 -0.05 -18.21
C HIS A 437 -23.21 -0.74 -16.95
N SER A 438 -24.11 -1.37 -16.19
CA SER A 438 -23.70 -2.33 -15.15
C SER A 438 -22.87 -3.43 -15.81
N MET A 439 -21.68 -3.67 -15.27
CA MET A 439 -20.76 -4.68 -15.80
C MET A 439 -20.35 -5.64 -14.70
N SER A 440 -20.34 -6.93 -15.02
CA SER A 440 -19.59 -7.90 -14.25
C SER A 440 -18.13 -7.87 -14.66
N ILE A 441 -17.25 -8.03 -13.67
CA ILE A 441 -15.80 -7.94 -13.85
C ILE A 441 -15.18 -9.33 -13.75
N GLY A 442 -14.17 -9.61 -14.56
CA GLY A 442 -13.37 -10.84 -14.49
C GLY A 442 -11.88 -10.56 -14.69
N THR A 443 -11.06 -11.26 -13.92
CA THR A 443 -9.61 -11.33 -14.13
C THR A 443 -9.13 -12.75 -13.84
N GLY A 444 -8.03 -13.17 -14.47
CA GLY A 444 -7.59 -14.57 -14.40
C GLY A 444 -6.12 -14.76 -14.72
N LEU A 445 -5.68 -16.02 -14.72
CA LEU A 445 -4.29 -16.38 -15.03
C LEU A 445 -3.89 -16.07 -16.48
N THR A 446 -4.88 -16.01 -17.37
CA THR A 446 -4.72 -15.62 -18.77
C THR A 446 -5.84 -14.67 -19.17
N ALA A 447 -5.69 -13.99 -20.31
CA ALA A 447 -6.77 -13.16 -20.85
C ALA A 447 -8.04 -13.98 -21.14
N ALA A 448 -7.90 -15.23 -21.59
CA ALA A 448 -9.03 -16.11 -21.88
C ALA A 448 -9.77 -16.53 -20.60
N ASP A 449 -9.00 -16.82 -19.53
CA ASP A 449 -9.55 -17.09 -18.21
C ASP A 449 -10.31 -15.86 -17.66
N GLY A 450 -9.71 -14.66 -17.75
CA GLY A 450 -10.37 -13.41 -17.33
C GLY A 450 -11.68 -13.13 -18.06
N LEU A 451 -11.76 -13.35 -19.38
CA LEU A 451 -12.98 -13.20 -20.16
C LEU A 451 -14.05 -14.25 -19.78
N CYS A 452 -13.65 -15.51 -19.58
CA CYS A 452 -14.52 -16.56 -19.07
C CYS A 452 -15.09 -16.22 -17.69
N ARG A 453 -14.23 -15.72 -16.78
CA ARG A 453 -14.63 -15.29 -15.43
C ARG A 453 -15.58 -14.10 -15.46
N ALA A 454 -15.35 -13.11 -16.33
CA ALA A 454 -16.27 -11.98 -16.50
C ALA A 454 -17.67 -12.46 -16.93
N LEU A 455 -17.73 -13.32 -17.95
CA LEU A 455 -19.00 -13.91 -18.42
C LEU A 455 -19.67 -14.75 -17.33
N GLN A 456 -18.89 -15.55 -16.60
CA GLN A 456 -19.41 -16.34 -15.50
C GLN A 456 -20.02 -15.49 -14.39
N ASN A 457 -19.37 -14.38 -14.04
CA ASN A 457 -19.85 -13.44 -13.04
C ASN A 457 -21.16 -12.78 -13.49
N GLU A 458 -21.28 -12.43 -14.77
CA GLU A 458 -22.52 -11.88 -15.34
C GLU A 458 -23.67 -12.88 -15.32
N LEU A 459 -23.41 -14.15 -15.67
CA LEU A 459 -24.41 -15.20 -15.55
C LEU A 459 -24.82 -15.41 -14.09
N HIS A 460 -23.88 -15.35 -13.15
CA HIS A 460 -24.17 -15.46 -11.73
C HIS A 460 -25.05 -14.30 -11.23
N GLU A 461 -24.77 -13.06 -11.64
CA GLU A 461 -25.58 -11.88 -11.31
C GLU A 461 -27.01 -11.97 -11.86
N ILE A 462 -27.16 -12.42 -13.11
CA ILE A 462 -28.48 -12.67 -13.70
C ILE A 462 -29.20 -13.78 -12.94
N PHE A 463 -28.49 -14.86 -12.60
CA PHE A 463 -29.03 -15.96 -11.83
C PHE A 463 -29.51 -15.50 -10.44
N LEU A 464 -28.70 -14.69 -9.75
CA LEU A 464 -29.03 -14.06 -8.46
C LEU A 464 -30.34 -13.29 -8.52
N LYS A 465 -30.51 -12.45 -9.54
CA LYS A 465 -31.72 -11.64 -9.73
C LYS A 465 -32.95 -12.49 -10.08
N SER A 466 -32.77 -13.67 -10.67
CA SER A 466 -33.86 -14.55 -11.11
C SER A 466 -34.43 -15.48 -10.02
N GLN A 467 -33.81 -15.53 -8.83
CA GLN A 467 -34.13 -16.50 -7.78
C GLN A 467 -35.54 -16.43 -7.20
N ASN A 468 -36.24 -15.29 -7.33
CA ASN A 468 -37.56 -15.12 -6.71
C ASN A 468 -38.73 -15.37 -7.66
N THR A 469 -38.47 -15.74 -8.91
CA THR A 469 -39.48 -15.67 -9.97
C THR A 469 -39.60 -16.91 -10.86
N ASP A 470 -38.57 -17.76 -10.96
CA ASP A 470 -38.53 -18.81 -12.00
C ASP A 470 -37.61 -19.99 -11.61
N LEU A 471 -37.81 -20.55 -10.41
CA LEU A 471 -37.04 -21.69 -9.90
C LEU A 471 -37.70 -23.01 -10.29
N GLU A 472 -37.15 -23.69 -11.31
CA GLU A 472 -37.65 -24.98 -11.80
C GLU A 472 -36.54 -26.04 -11.85
N ILE A 473 -36.90 -27.28 -11.52
CA ILE A 473 -36.05 -28.47 -11.70
C ILE A 473 -36.56 -29.32 -12.87
N SER A 474 -35.66 -29.73 -13.74
CA SER A 474 -35.97 -30.43 -14.99
C SER A 474 -35.69 -31.94 -14.93
N ALA A 475 -34.62 -32.36 -14.25
CA ALA A 475 -34.23 -33.77 -14.15
C ALA A 475 -33.31 -34.00 -12.93
N GLU A 476 -33.32 -35.22 -12.38
CA GLU A 476 -32.37 -35.65 -11.35
C GLU A 476 -31.05 -36.10 -12.03
N LEU A 477 -29.90 -35.65 -11.52
CA LEU A 477 -28.59 -36.08 -11.99
C LEU A 477 -28.18 -37.38 -11.28
N ASP A 478 -27.74 -38.36 -12.07
CA ASP A 478 -27.13 -39.57 -11.53
C ASP A 478 -25.71 -39.28 -10.99
N ILE A 479 -25.58 -39.22 -9.67
CA ILE A 479 -24.31 -38.98 -8.97
C ILE A 479 -23.27 -40.07 -9.31
N GLN A 480 -23.70 -41.31 -9.56
CA GLN A 480 -22.78 -42.41 -9.86
C GLN A 480 -22.14 -42.29 -11.25
N SER A 481 -22.75 -41.50 -12.14
CA SER A 481 -22.23 -41.24 -13.49
C SER A 481 -21.09 -40.20 -13.51
N LEU A 482 -20.80 -39.52 -12.40
CA LEU A 482 -19.83 -38.43 -12.31
C LEU A 482 -18.37 -38.97 -12.24
N GLN A 483 -17.65 -38.87 -13.35
CA GLN A 483 -16.27 -39.40 -13.50
C GLN A 483 -15.15 -38.39 -13.21
N ASP A 484 -15.48 -37.12 -13.00
CA ASP A 484 -14.49 -36.07 -12.75
C ASP A 484 -13.89 -36.19 -11.34
N ASN A 485 -12.55 -36.23 -11.23
CA ASN A 485 -11.85 -36.45 -9.97
C ASN A 485 -12.21 -35.39 -8.91
N HIS A 486 -12.34 -34.12 -9.32
CA HIS A 486 -12.70 -33.03 -8.40
C HIS A 486 -14.15 -33.18 -7.91
N ILE A 487 -15.08 -33.51 -8.80
CA ILE A 487 -16.47 -33.80 -8.43
C ILE A 487 -16.54 -35.01 -7.49
N GLN A 488 -15.82 -36.10 -7.77
CA GLN A 488 -15.81 -37.29 -6.91
C GLN A 488 -15.30 -36.99 -5.50
N PHE A 489 -14.22 -36.21 -5.39
CA PHE A 489 -13.74 -35.74 -4.10
C PHE A 489 -14.80 -34.93 -3.36
N MET A 490 -15.44 -33.96 -4.04
CA MET A 490 -16.47 -33.11 -3.43
C MET A 490 -17.73 -33.88 -3.03
N VAL A 491 -18.19 -34.82 -3.86
CA VAL A 491 -19.31 -35.72 -3.55
C VAL A 491 -19.01 -36.54 -2.30
N LYS A 492 -17.80 -37.11 -2.20
CA LYS A 492 -17.37 -37.87 -1.01
C LYS A 492 -17.31 -36.97 0.23
N SER A 493 -16.71 -35.78 0.09
CA SER A 493 -16.61 -34.81 1.18
C SER A 493 -17.98 -34.34 1.67
N LEU A 494 -18.89 -34.03 0.75
CA LEU A 494 -20.25 -33.62 1.09
C LEU A 494 -21.03 -34.77 1.75
N SER A 495 -20.88 -36.02 1.29
CA SER A 495 -21.56 -37.17 1.92
C SER A 495 -21.20 -37.38 3.40
N ALA A 496 -20.02 -36.92 3.82
CA ALA A 496 -19.61 -36.96 5.22
C ALA A 496 -20.24 -35.83 6.07
N LEU A 497 -20.57 -34.70 5.45
CA LEU A 497 -21.20 -33.54 6.11
C LEU A 497 -22.74 -33.60 6.05
N CYS A 498 -23.28 -34.08 4.93
CA CYS A 498 -24.69 -34.21 4.61
C CYS A 498 -24.93 -35.58 3.96
N PRO A 499 -25.33 -36.60 4.76
CA PRO A 499 -25.45 -37.98 4.27
C PRO A 499 -26.49 -38.16 3.17
N GLU A 500 -27.57 -37.37 3.18
CA GLU A 500 -28.64 -37.42 2.19
C GLU A 500 -28.67 -36.13 1.38
N PHE A 501 -28.14 -36.19 0.15
CA PHE A 501 -28.24 -35.10 -0.81
C PHE A 501 -28.55 -35.60 -2.22
N LYS A 502 -29.14 -34.72 -3.03
CA LYS A 502 -29.50 -35.00 -4.43
C LYS A 502 -29.08 -33.84 -5.33
N LEU A 503 -28.78 -34.16 -6.59
CA LEU A 503 -28.44 -33.18 -7.62
C LEU A 503 -29.53 -33.15 -8.68
N TYR A 504 -29.85 -31.95 -9.17
CA TYR A 504 -30.86 -31.72 -10.18
C TYR A 504 -30.37 -30.72 -11.23
N TYR A 505 -30.79 -30.92 -12.48
CA TYR A 505 -30.67 -29.89 -13.50
C TYR A 505 -31.80 -28.87 -13.31
N GLY A 506 -31.45 -27.60 -13.25
CA GLY A 506 -32.41 -26.50 -13.30
C GLY A 506 -32.77 -26.10 -14.73
N LYS A 507 -33.75 -25.21 -14.85
CA LYS A 507 -34.01 -24.46 -16.09
C LYS A 507 -32.73 -23.76 -16.55
N LYS A 508 -32.37 -23.94 -17.83
CA LYS A 508 -31.17 -23.32 -18.40
C LYS A 508 -31.28 -21.80 -18.40
N LEU A 509 -30.22 -21.12 -17.96
CA LEU A 509 -30.14 -19.67 -17.97
C LEU A 509 -29.46 -19.20 -19.27
N LEU A 510 -30.20 -18.58 -20.19
CA LEU A 510 -29.67 -18.15 -21.50
C LEU A 510 -28.99 -19.29 -22.29
N GLY A 511 -29.45 -20.53 -22.10
CA GLY A 511 -28.86 -21.73 -22.69
C GLY A 511 -27.74 -22.38 -21.88
N PHE A 512 -27.26 -21.75 -20.80
CA PHE A 512 -26.25 -22.28 -19.90
C PHE A 512 -26.84 -23.23 -18.86
N PRO A 513 -26.09 -24.29 -18.48
CA PRO A 513 -26.54 -25.25 -17.47
C PRO A 513 -26.64 -24.61 -16.08
N VAL A 514 -27.75 -24.91 -15.42
CA VAL A 514 -28.00 -24.61 -14.02
C VAL A 514 -28.10 -25.93 -13.27
N VAL A 515 -27.42 -26.02 -12.14
CA VAL A 515 -27.45 -27.20 -11.26
C VAL A 515 -27.88 -26.78 -9.88
N TRP A 516 -28.80 -27.56 -9.32
CA TRP A 516 -29.30 -27.44 -7.96
C TRP A 516 -28.89 -28.66 -7.14
N LEU A 517 -28.43 -28.43 -5.92
CA LEU A 517 -28.13 -29.45 -4.93
C LEU A 517 -29.10 -29.28 -3.77
N GLN A 518 -29.86 -30.33 -3.47
CA GLN A 518 -30.69 -30.39 -2.27
C GLN A 518 -29.95 -31.16 -1.19
N CYS A 519 -29.74 -30.53 -0.04
CA CYS A 519 -29.19 -31.17 1.15
C CYS A 519 -29.99 -30.68 2.36
N ASN A 520 -30.59 -31.61 3.10
CA ASN A 520 -31.58 -31.31 4.14
C ASN A 520 -32.73 -30.43 3.57
N ASP A 521 -33.09 -29.36 4.28
CA ASP A 521 -34.11 -28.38 3.87
C ASP A 521 -33.54 -27.21 3.05
N GLU A 522 -32.26 -27.26 2.65
CA GLU A 522 -31.60 -26.19 1.92
C GLU A 522 -31.26 -26.60 0.47
N TRP A 523 -31.35 -25.62 -0.43
CA TRP A 523 -31.03 -25.78 -1.84
C TRP A 523 -29.87 -24.88 -2.23
N TYR A 524 -28.86 -25.46 -2.85
CA TYR A 524 -27.66 -24.77 -3.32
C TYR A 524 -27.60 -24.80 -4.85
N GLY A 525 -27.66 -23.64 -5.48
CA GLY A 525 -27.72 -23.50 -6.93
C GLY A 525 -26.49 -22.84 -7.51
N SER A 526 -26.13 -23.21 -8.73
CA SER A 526 -25.17 -22.44 -9.52
C SER A 526 -25.40 -22.59 -11.01
N VAL A 527 -24.96 -21.58 -11.76
CA VAL A 527 -24.89 -21.59 -13.23
C VAL A 527 -23.43 -21.78 -13.65
N GLY A 528 -23.18 -22.50 -14.74
CA GLY A 528 -21.84 -22.72 -15.27
C GLY A 528 -21.75 -22.50 -16.77
N LEU A 529 -20.55 -22.19 -17.29
CA LEU A 529 -20.29 -22.14 -18.74
C LEU A 529 -20.46 -23.52 -19.41
N HIS A 530 -20.32 -24.61 -18.63
CA HIS A 530 -20.55 -26.00 -19.03
C HIS A 530 -21.01 -26.83 -17.82
N ASP A 531 -21.50 -28.04 -18.06
CA ASP A 531 -22.16 -28.89 -17.04
C ASP A 531 -21.25 -29.16 -15.84
N THR A 532 -20.00 -29.59 -16.08
CA THR A 532 -19.01 -29.87 -15.03
C THR A 532 -18.76 -28.65 -14.13
N ALA A 533 -18.70 -27.44 -14.68
CA ALA A 533 -18.48 -26.22 -13.90
C ALA A 533 -19.69 -25.88 -13.02
N ALA A 534 -20.91 -26.08 -13.52
CA ALA A 534 -22.13 -25.89 -12.73
C ALA A 534 -22.20 -26.91 -11.57
N VAL A 535 -21.90 -28.19 -11.82
CA VAL A 535 -21.88 -29.21 -10.76
C VAL A 535 -20.81 -28.91 -9.71
N ARG A 536 -19.56 -28.60 -10.15
CA ARG A 536 -18.44 -28.29 -9.24
C ARG A 536 -18.80 -27.12 -8.31
N ARG A 537 -19.41 -26.05 -8.84
CA ARG A 537 -19.78 -24.87 -8.04
C ARG A 537 -20.91 -25.15 -7.05
N ALA A 538 -21.97 -25.82 -7.48
CA ALA A 538 -23.07 -26.20 -6.58
C ALA A 538 -22.58 -27.05 -5.40
N LEU A 539 -21.70 -28.02 -5.66
CA LEU A 539 -21.05 -28.83 -4.62
C LEU A 539 -20.16 -27.98 -3.71
N LYS A 540 -19.30 -27.11 -4.25
CA LYS A 540 -18.47 -26.21 -3.44
C LYS A 540 -19.31 -25.35 -2.51
N THR A 541 -20.39 -24.75 -2.99
CA THR A 541 -21.29 -23.91 -2.18
C THR A 541 -21.90 -24.70 -1.04
N ALA A 542 -22.44 -25.89 -1.31
CA ALA A 542 -23.00 -26.75 -0.27
C ALA A 542 -21.95 -27.16 0.78
N ILE A 543 -20.76 -27.58 0.35
CA ILE A 543 -19.67 -27.96 1.25
C ILE A 543 -19.24 -26.78 2.11
N MET A 544 -19.02 -25.60 1.53
CA MET A 544 -18.59 -24.42 2.27
C MET A 544 -19.62 -24.00 3.32
N ASN A 545 -20.92 -24.03 3.00
CA ASN A 545 -21.98 -23.70 3.93
C ASN A 545 -22.06 -24.71 5.10
N ASN A 546 -21.85 -26.00 4.84
CA ASN A 546 -21.84 -27.03 5.88
C ASN A 546 -20.52 -27.07 6.68
N GLN A 547 -19.41 -26.64 6.06
CA GLN A 547 -18.09 -26.56 6.69
C GLN A 547 -18.01 -25.37 7.64
N ASN A 548 -18.60 -24.22 7.29
CA ASN A 548 -18.50 -22.98 8.06
C ASN A 548 -19.72 -22.78 8.97
N LYS A 549 -19.51 -22.18 10.15
CA LYS A 549 -20.61 -21.83 11.07
C LYS A 549 -21.25 -20.47 10.78
N GLU A 550 -20.54 -19.62 10.06
CA GLU A 550 -20.98 -18.26 9.73
C GLU A 550 -21.54 -18.20 8.30
N LYS A 551 -22.57 -17.36 8.11
CA LYS A 551 -23.10 -17.06 6.77
C LYS A 551 -22.13 -16.14 6.03
N ALA A 552 -21.41 -16.68 5.07
CA ALA A 552 -20.50 -15.92 4.20
C ALA A 552 -21.11 -15.67 2.81
N LEU A 553 -20.64 -14.62 2.13
CA LEU A 553 -20.93 -14.42 0.72
C LEU A 553 -20.17 -15.45 -0.12
N HIS A 554 -20.91 -16.28 -0.86
CA HIS A 554 -20.36 -17.25 -1.79
C HIS A 554 -20.30 -16.66 -3.21
N VAL A 555 -19.11 -16.60 -3.79
CA VAL A 555 -18.86 -15.88 -5.07
C VAL A 555 -19.66 -16.43 -6.27
N TYR A 556 -20.03 -17.71 -6.26
CA TYR A 556 -20.58 -18.39 -7.44
C TYR A 556 -21.81 -19.26 -7.16
N GLY A 557 -22.35 -19.18 -5.95
CA GLY A 557 -23.40 -20.07 -5.48
C GLY A 557 -24.53 -19.32 -4.84
N VAL A 558 -25.70 -19.93 -4.87
CA VAL A 558 -26.91 -19.35 -4.33
C VAL A 558 -27.56 -20.31 -3.36
N MET A 559 -28.21 -19.77 -2.34
CA MET A 559 -28.94 -20.56 -1.36
C MET A 559 -30.40 -20.13 -1.35
N VAL A 560 -31.31 -21.08 -1.55
CA VAL A 560 -32.76 -20.85 -1.50
C VAL A 560 -33.41 -21.86 -0.56
N SER A 561 -34.55 -21.48 0.03
CA SER A 561 -35.26 -22.31 1.01
C SER A 561 -36.21 -23.34 0.39
N SER A 562 -36.60 -23.16 -0.87
CA SER A 562 -37.55 -24.03 -1.56
C SER A 562 -37.44 -23.86 -3.07
N ILE A 563 -37.69 -24.94 -3.82
CA ILE A 563 -37.83 -24.95 -5.27
C ILE A 563 -39.09 -25.75 -5.62
N GLU A 564 -39.89 -25.24 -6.56
CA GLU A 564 -41.09 -25.96 -6.99
C GLU A 564 -40.69 -27.18 -7.85
N PRO A 565 -41.09 -28.41 -7.45
CA PRO A 565 -40.77 -29.58 -8.23
C PRO A 565 -41.65 -29.64 -9.48
N THR A 566 -41.05 -29.42 -10.64
CA THR A 566 -41.64 -29.83 -11.92
C THR A 566 -41.61 -31.37 -11.99
N THR A 567 -42.57 -32.01 -12.65
CA THR A 567 -42.71 -33.48 -12.63
C THR A 567 -41.43 -34.19 -13.12
N ILE A 568 -40.60 -34.67 -12.18
CA ILE A 568 -39.32 -35.32 -12.45
C ILE A 568 -39.60 -36.72 -12.97
N SER A 569 -39.26 -37.00 -14.23
CA SER A 569 -39.60 -38.27 -14.89
C SER A 569 -38.39 -39.14 -15.24
N SER A 570 -37.16 -38.64 -15.14
CA SER A 570 -35.96 -39.42 -15.53
C SER A 570 -34.67 -38.96 -14.83
N GLN A 571 -33.84 -39.92 -14.43
CA GLN A 571 -32.43 -39.67 -14.08
C GLN A 571 -31.61 -39.47 -15.36
N VAL A 572 -30.73 -38.47 -15.35
CA VAL A 572 -29.89 -38.09 -16.49
C VAL A 572 -28.42 -38.21 -16.12
N GLN A 573 -27.62 -38.76 -17.05
CA GLN A 573 -26.18 -38.83 -16.91
C GLN A 573 -25.52 -37.52 -17.36
N LEU A 574 -24.44 -37.13 -16.67
CA LEU A 574 -23.65 -35.97 -17.05
C LEU A 574 -22.95 -36.23 -18.38
N SER A 575 -23.09 -35.32 -19.34
CA SER A 575 -22.24 -35.29 -20.53
C SER A 575 -20.79 -35.05 -20.11
N SER A 576 -19.95 -36.09 -20.08
CA SER A 576 -18.55 -35.95 -19.70
C SER A 576 -17.82 -35.05 -20.71
N SER A 577 -17.45 -33.84 -20.29
CA SER A 577 -16.52 -32.99 -21.03
C SER A 577 -15.12 -33.17 -20.45
N LYS A 578 -14.10 -33.31 -21.32
CA LYS A 578 -12.71 -33.19 -20.89
C LYS A 578 -12.47 -31.76 -20.40
N GLU A 579 -11.48 -31.56 -19.55
CA GLU A 579 -11.08 -30.21 -19.15
C GLU A 579 -10.61 -29.46 -20.42
N GLU A 580 -11.42 -28.50 -20.85
CA GLU A 580 -11.20 -27.70 -22.06
C GLU A 580 -10.37 -26.47 -21.69
N THR A 581 -9.59 -25.96 -22.65
CA THR A 581 -8.86 -24.71 -22.42
C THR A 581 -9.84 -23.54 -22.29
N PRO A 582 -9.47 -22.45 -21.59
CA PRO A 582 -10.33 -21.28 -21.46
C PRO A 582 -10.77 -20.69 -22.81
N GLU A 583 -9.94 -20.76 -23.86
CA GLU A 583 -10.28 -20.28 -25.20
C GLU A 583 -11.40 -21.09 -25.85
N VAL A 584 -11.34 -22.42 -25.72
CA VAL A 584 -12.38 -23.32 -26.24
C VAL A 584 -13.68 -23.09 -25.47
N THR A 585 -13.59 -22.98 -24.14
CA THR A 585 -14.73 -22.69 -23.26
C THR A 585 -15.40 -21.36 -23.64
N LEU A 586 -14.61 -20.29 -23.83
CA LEU A 586 -15.13 -18.99 -24.24
C LEU A 586 -15.81 -19.07 -25.61
N SER A 587 -15.17 -19.72 -26.59
CA SER A 587 -15.75 -19.87 -27.92
C SER A 587 -17.07 -20.66 -27.90
N ALA A 588 -17.19 -21.70 -27.07
CA ALA A 588 -18.42 -22.44 -26.91
C ALA A 588 -19.52 -21.58 -26.26
N ALA A 589 -19.17 -20.82 -25.21
CA ALA A 589 -20.09 -19.93 -24.51
C ALA A 589 -20.64 -18.81 -25.41
N LEU A 590 -19.78 -18.19 -26.23
CA LEU A 590 -20.21 -17.18 -27.22
C LEU A 590 -21.18 -17.76 -28.25
N ASN A 591 -20.96 -19.02 -28.68
CA ASN A 591 -21.88 -19.70 -29.59
C ASN A 591 -23.23 -20.02 -28.93
N ILE A 592 -23.26 -20.33 -27.63
CA ILE A 592 -24.51 -20.50 -26.87
C ILE A 592 -25.28 -19.18 -26.87
N LEU A 593 -24.66 -18.07 -26.47
CA LEU A 593 -25.28 -16.74 -26.44
C LEU A 593 -25.87 -16.33 -27.80
N LYS A 594 -25.11 -16.55 -28.88
CA LYS A 594 -25.56 -16.28 -30.25
C LYS A 594 -26.82 -17.08 -30.64
N LYS A 595 -26.93 -18.35 -30.24
CA LYS A 595 -28.12 -19.17 -30.49
C LYS A 595 -29.34 -18.70 -29.70
N HIS A 596 -29.13 -17.99 -28.60
CA HIS A 596 -30.16 -17.45 -27.72
C HIS A 596 -30.39 -15.94 -27.92
N ALA A 597 -30.01 -15.38 -29.08
CA ALA A 597 -30.19 -13.96 -29.42
C ALA A 597 -29.69 -12.99 -28.33
N THR A 598 -28.63 -13.38 -27.63
CA THR A 598 -27.98 -12.55 -26.60
C THR A 598 -26.61 -12.11 -27.12
N GLN A 599 -26.35 -10.81 -27.12
CA GLN A 599 -25.06 -10.26 -27.47
C GLN A 599 -24.21 -10.04 -26.20
N ALA A 600 -22.99 -10.56 -26.19
CA ALA A 600 -21.99 -10.22 -25.18
C ALA A 600 -21.13 -9.04 -25.64
N LYS A 601 -21.13 -7.96 -24.86
CA LYS A 601 -20.22 -6.82 -25.05
C LYS A 601 -19.13 -6.86 -23.99
N PHE A 602 -17.90 -7.11 -24.41
CA PHE A 602 -16.72 -7.12 -23.54
C PHE A 602 -15.97 -5.80 -23.59
N TYR A 603 -15.31 -5.47 -22.49
CA TYR A 603 -14.49 -4.28 -22.31
C TYR A 603 -13.15 -4.66 -21.68
N SER A 604 -12.07 -4.05 -22.14
CA SER A 604 -10.79 -4.02 -21.42
C SER A 604 -10.83 -2.84 -20.46
N LEU A 605 -10.56 -3.10 -19.18
CA LEU A 605 -10.66 -2.10 -18.12
C LEU A 605 -9.26 -1.72 -17.64
N GLN A 606 -8.98 -0.42 -17.64
CA GLN A 606 -7.80 0.16 -17.01
C GLN A 606 -8.18 0.59 -15.59
N ALA A 607 -7.79 -0.20 -14.59
CA ALA A 607 -8.09 0.12 -13.19
C ALA A 607 -6.94 0.94 -12.58
N GLU A 608 -5.96 0.24 -12.02
CA GLU A 608 -4.78 0.83 -11.40
C GLU A 608 -3.51 0.36 -12.08
N PRO A 609 -2.44 1.17 -12.14
CA PRO A 609 -1.16 0.76 -12.70
C PRO A 609 -0.66 -0.57 -12.11
N VAL A 610 -0.68 -0.72 -10.78
CA VAL A 610 -0.20 -1.95 -10.12
C VAL A 610 -0.99 -3.20 -10.54
N LEU A 611 -2.31 -3.07 -10.78
CA LEU A 611 -3.15 -4.18 -11.22
C LEU A 611 -2.98 -4.43 -12.73
N ASN A 612 -2.96 -3.38 -13.53
CA ASN A 612 -2.85 -3.47 -14.99
C ASN A 612 -1.49 -4.05 -15.40
N ASP A 613 -0.41 -3.69 -14.69
CA ASP A 613 0.96 -4.13 -14.99
C ASP A 613 1.23 -5.58 -14.57
N ASN A 614 0.49 -6.09 -13.57
CA ASN A 614 0.75 -7.38 -12.93
C ASN A 614 -0.36 -8.42 -13.14
N THR A 615 -1.41 -8.11 -13.88
CA THR A 615 -2.45 -9.07 -14.29
C THR A 615 -2.41 -9.33 -15.80
N ASN A 616 -3.03 -10.41 -16.27
CA ASN A 616 -3.19 -10.71 -17.69
C ASN A 616 -4.44 -10.03 -18.29
N GLY A 617 -4.86 -8.92 -17.70
CA GLY A 617 -6.03 -8.14 -18.08
C GLY A 617 -7.17 -8.22 -17.06
N ILE A 618 -7.94 -7.15 -17.03
CA ILE A 618 -9.18 -7.01 -16.27
C ILE A 618 -10.27 -6.68 -17.28
N PHE A 619 -11.34 -7.47 -17.25
CA PHE A 619 -12.37 -7.42 -18.28
C PHE A 619 -13.73 -7.14 -17.68
N GLY A 620 -14.48 -6.24 -18.30
CA GLY A 620 -15.89 -6.00 -18.03
C GLY A 620 -16.76 -6.68 -19.08
N ILE A 621 -17.97 -7.10 -18.72
CA ILE A 621 -18.97 -7.61 -19.66
C ILE A 621 -20.36 -7.08 -19.33
N THR A 622 -21.17 -6.86 -20.36
CA THR A 622 -22.62 -6.71 -20.26
C THR A 622 -23.29 -7.61 -21.30
N LEU A 623 -24.36 -8.31 -20.91
CA LEU A 623 -25.21 -9.06 -21.83
C LEU A 623 -26.43 -8.23 -22.26
N ILE A 624 -26.73 -8.21 -23.55
CA ILE A 624 -27.86 -7.48 -24.12
C ILE A 624 -28.69 -8.48 -24.94
N GLN A 625 -29.97 -8.64 -24.61
CA GLN A 625 -30.90 -9.39 -25.44
C GLN A 625 -31.30 -8.54 -26.64
N GLU A 626 -31.22 -9.11 -27.84
CA GLU A 626 -31.73 -8.46 -29.05
C GLU A 626 -33.27 -8.51 -29.00
N GLU A 627 -33.94 -7.35 -29.00
CA GLU A 627 -35.39 -7.28 -29.16
C GLU A 627 -35.76 -7.93 -30.50
N GLN A 628 -36.58 -8.98 -30.45
CA GLN A 628 -37.17 -9.56 -31.65
C GLN A 628 -38.03 -8.49 -32.32
N SER A 629 -37.55 -7.98 -33.46
CA SER A 629 -38.26 -7.00 -34.30
C SER A 629 -39.45 -7.62 -35.01
#